data_AF-A0A7I9Y657-F1
#
_entry.id   AF-A0A7I9Y657-F1
#
_cell.length_a   1.000
_cell.length_b   1.000
_cell.length_c   1.000
_cell.angle_alpha   90.00
_cell.angle_beta   90.00
_cell.angle_gamma   90.00
#
_symmetry.space_group_name_H-M   'P 1'
#
loop_
_entity.id
_entity.type
_entity.pdbx_description
1 polymer ?
#
loop_
_entity_poly.entity_id
_entity_poly.type
_entity_poly.pdbx_seq_one_letter_code
_entity_poly.pdbx_strand_id
1 'polypeptide(L)'
;MNPIGQPAGHHERGKIDEDDHDLLTFGEAGERLRLEINAAAEEVDRLQQTGPGDELDKASARLEMLRSAAARNRAQPINDRNFERFFGYPGKARRNLPGPPPDP
;
A
#
# COMPACT_ATOMS: atom_id res chain seq x y z
N MET A 1 49.75 -26.57 -5.57
CA MET A 1 49.05 -25.79 -6.61
C MET A 1 47.77 -26.52 -6.98
N ASN A 2 46.64 -26.15 -6.36
CA ASN A 2 45.31 -26.70 -6.70
C ASN A 2 44.62 -25.80 -7.74
N PRO A 3 43.92 -26.37 -8.75
CA PRO A 3 43.09 -25.60 -9.67
C PRO A 3 41.73 -25.35 -8.99
N ILE A 4 41.32 -24.08 -8.84
CA ILE A 4 39.98 -23.76 -8.34
C ILE A 4 39.01 -23.90 -9.50
N GLY A 5 38.25 -24.99 -9.46
CA GLY A 5 37.13 -25.26 -10.34
C GLY A 5 36.04 -24.20 -10.26
N GLN A 6 35.33 -24.07 -11.37
CA GLN A 6 34.01 -23.46 -11.40
C GLN A 6 33.11 -24.13 -10.36
N PRO A 7 32.25 -23.36 -9.68
CA PRO A 7 30.90 -23.81 -9.43
C PRO A 7 29.98 -23.13 -10.44
N ALA A 8 29.39 -23.98 -11.29
CA ALA A 8 28.12 -23.71 -11.94
C ALA A 8 27.11 -23.21 -10.90
N GLY A 9 26.50 -22.07 -11.20
CA GLY A 9 25.47 -21.44 -10.39
C GLY A 9 24.69 -20.48 -11.28
N HIS A 10 24.18 -21.04 -12.37
CA HIS A 10 23.20 -20.45 -13.27
C HIS A 10 21.95 -20.14 -12.43
N HIS A 11 21.95 -19.04 -11.70
CA HIS A 11 20.71 -18.39 -11.30
C HIS A 11 20.20 -17.68 -12.55
N GLU A 12 19.71 -18.48 -13.50
CA GLU A 12 18.53 -18.08 -14.26
C GLU A 12 17.49 -17.72 -13.21
N ARG A 13 17.50 -16.44 -12.82
CA ARG A 13 16.34 -15.81 -12.21
C ARG A 13 15.26 -15.97 -13.26
N GLY A 14 14.50 -17.06 -13.12
CA GLY A 14 13.30 -17.29 -13.88
C GLY A 14 12.51 -16.01 -13.85
N LYS A 15 12.08 -15.58 -15.04
CA LYS A 15 11.29 -14.37 -15.24
C LYS A 15 10.22 -14.30 -14.17
N ILE A 16 10.40 -13.38 -13.23
CA ILE A 16 9.28 -12.91 -12.45
C ILE A 16 8.66 -11.85 -13.34
N ASP A 17 7.70 -12.25 -14.16
CA ASP A 17 6.76 -11.32 -14.80
C ASP A 17 5.74 -10.91 -13.72
N GLU A 18 6.27 -10.43 -12.60
CA GLU A 18 5.53 -9.78 -11.53
C GLU A 18 5.82 -8.31 -11.73
N ASP A 19 4.83 -7.59 -12.25
CA ASP A 19 4.81 -6.14 -12.32
C ASP A 19 5.54 -5.57 -11.10
N ASP A 20 6.68 -4.91 -11.33
CA ASP A 20 7.46 -4.26 -10.27
C ASP A 20 6.53 -3.31 -9.51
N HIS A 21 6.03 -3.77 -8.36
CA HIS A 21 5.10 -3.00 -7.56
C HIS A 21 5.91 -2.06 -6.68
N ASP A 22 5.94 -0.78 -7.06
CA ASP A 22 6.47 0.28 -6.22
C ASP A 22 5.82 0.19 -4.82
N LEU A 23 6.65 -0.09 -3.80
CA LEU A 23 6.19 -0.10 -2.43
C LEU A 23 5.87 1.33 -2.01
N LEU A 24 4.57 1.63 -1.93
CA LEU A 24 4.09 2.94 -1.48
C LEU A 24 4.34 3.10 0.02
N THR A 25 4.80 4.29 0.41
CA THR A 25 4.76 4.70 1.81
C THR A 25 3.31 4.76 2.30
N PHE A 26 3.11 4.71 3.62
CA PHE A 26 1.78 4.76 4.20
C PHE A 26 0.98 6.01 3.80
N GLY A 27 1.65 7.16 3.65
CA GLY A 27 1.05 8.40 3.17
C GLY A 27 0.68 8.34 1.69
N GLU A 28 1.55 7.81 0.84
CA GLU A 28 1.28 7.64 -0.60
C GLU A 28 0.15 6.63 -0.85
N ALA A 29 0.09 5.54 -0.08
CA ALA A 29 -1.02 4.60 -0.11
C ALA A 29 -2.34 5.27 0.30
N GLY A 30 -2.30 6.18 1.28
CA GLY A 30 -3.46 6.96 1.71
C GLY A 30 -3.97 7.91 0.62
N GLU A 31 -3.09 8.66 -0.04
CA GLU A 31 -3.48 9.56 -1.14
C GLU A 31 -4.03 8.79 -2.35
N ARG A 32 -3.37 7.69 -2.73
CA ARG A 32 -3.85 6.84 -3.82
C ARG A 32 -5.22 6.25 -3.51
N LEU A 33 -5.44 5.82 -2.28
CA LEU A 33 -6.74 5.31 -1.84
C LEU A 33 -7.82 6.39 -1.83
N ARG A 34 -7.47 7.64 -1.49
CA ARG A 34 -8.38 8.79 -1.56
C ARG A 34 -8.83 9.09 -3.00
N LEU A 35 -7.89 9.08 -3.95
CA LEU A 35 -8.20 9.26 -5.37
C LEU A 35 -9.10 8.15 -5.89
N GLU A 36 -8.80 6.90 -5.53
CA GLU A 36 -9.59 5.73 -5.93
C GLU A 36 -11.01 5.76 -5.35
N ILE A 37 -11.17 6.20 -4.10
CA ILE A 37 -12.50 6.41 -3.49
C ILE A 37 -13.31 7.43 -4.27
N ASN A 38 -12.69 8.55 -4.68
CA ASN A 38 -13.39 9.60 -5.42
C ASN A 38 -13.85 9.09 -6.80
N ALA A 39 -12.97 8.41 -7.53
CA ALA A 39 -13.31 7.81 -8.83
C ALA A 39 -14.44 6.77 -8.70
N ALA A 40 -14.39 5.93 -7.66
CA ALA A 40 -15.44 4.94 -7.39
C ALA A 40 -16.78 5.60 -6.99
N ALA A 41 -16.74 6.73 -6.26
CA ALA A 41 -17.94 7.47 -5.91
C ALA A 41 -18.60 8.11 -7.14
N GLU A 42 -17.80 8.73 -8.01
CA GLU A 42 -18.29 9.28 -9.28
C GLU A 42 -18.92 8.20 -10.17
N GLU A 43 -18.34 7.00 -10.20
CA GLU A 43 -18.89 5.88 -10.95
C GLU A 43 -20.23 5.39 -10.38
N VAL A 44 -20.35 5.30 -9.05
CA VAL A 44 -21.63 4.99 -8.39
C VAL A 44 -22.68 6.06 -8.75
N ASP A 45 -22.33 7.34 -8.71
CA ASP A 45 -23.26 8.42 -9.04
C ASP A 45 -23.71 8.36 -10.51
N ARG A 46 -22.81 8.04 -11.44
CA ARG A 46 -23.15 7.80 -12.85
C ARG A 46 -24.11 6.62 -13.03
N LEU A 47 -23.83 5.50 -12.37
CA LEU A 47 -24.63 4.29 -12.46
C LEU A 47 -26.00 4.44 -11.77
N GLN A 48 -26.11 5.24 -10.72
CA GLN A 48 -27.41 5.55 -10.11
C GLN A 48 -28.36 6.27 -11.08
N GLN A 49 -27.82 7.08 -11.99
CA GLN A 49 -28.63 7.87 -12.94
C GLN A 49 -29.00 7.10 -14.20
N THR A 50 -28.16 6.16 -14.64
CA THR A 50 -28.22 5.61 -16.00
C THR A 50 -27.88 4.12 -16.12
N GLY A 51 -27.41 3.50 -15.04
CA GLY A 51 -26.80 2.17 -15.08
C GLY A 51 -27.78 1.02 -14.77
N PRO A 52 -27.42 -0.22 -15.16
CA PRO A 52 -28.08 -1.43 -14.68
C PRO A 52 -27.89 -1.59 -13.17
N GLY A 53 -28.93 -2.07 -12.47
CA GLY A 53 -28.89 -2.28 -11.01
C GLY A 53 -27.72 -3.16 -10.55
N ASP A 54 -27.41 -4.22 -11.30
CA ASP A 54 -26.30 -5.13 -10.98
C ASP A 54 -24.91 -4.45 -11.05
N GLU A 55 -24.73 -3.47 -11.93
CA GLU A 55 -23.49 -2.71 -12.04
C GLU A 55 -23.38 -1.69 -10.90
N LEU A 56 -24.51 -1.07 -10.55
CA LEU A 56 -24.60 -0.18 -9.39
C LEU A 56 -24.27 -0.92 -8.08
N ASP A 57 -24.77 -2.14 -7.90
CA ASP A 57 -24.49 -2.94 -6.71
C ASP A 57 -23.00 -3.29 -6.60
N LYS A 58 -22.37 -3.68 -7.72
CA LYS A 58 -20.92 -3.96 -7.76
C LYS A 58 -20.08 -2.71 -7.48
N ALA A 59 -20.43 -1.58 -8.09
CA ALA A 59 -19.74 -0.31 -7.87
C ALA A 59 -19.87 0.16 -6.41
N SER A 60 -21.06 0.01 -5.82
CA SER A 60 -21.34 0.34 -4.43
C SER A 60 -20.54 -0.54 -3.47
N ALA A 61 -20.49 -1.85 -3.73
CA ALA A 61 -19.67 -2.78 -2.93
C ALA A 61 -18.17 -2.44 -3.01
N ARG A 62 -17.67 -2.07 -4.20
CA ARG A 62 -16.28 -1.61 -4.37
C ARG A 62 -16.00 -0.35 -3.58
N LEU A 63 -16.89 0.65 -3.65
CA LEU A 63 -16.76 1.89 -2.90
C LEU A 63 -16.69 1.63 -1.39
N GLU A 64 -17.53 0.73 -0.86
CA GLU A 64 -17.53 0.38 0.56
C GLU A 64 -16.22 -0.33 0.97
N MET A 65 -15.71 -1.26 0.16
CA MET A 65 -14.42 -1.89 0.41
C MET A 65 -13.27 -0.87 0.48
N LEU A 66 -13.25 0.11 -0.43
CA LEU A 66 -12.24 1.16 -0.45
C LEU A 66 -12.33 2.08 0.78
N ARG A 67 -13.56 2.46 1.18
CA ARG A 67 -13.79 3.25 2.41
C ARG A 67 -13.34 2.50 3.66
N SER A 68 -13.64 1.20 3.75
CA SER A 68 -13.16 0.34 4.83
C SER A 68 -11.62 0.21 4.84
N ALA A 69 -11.00 0.09 3.67
CA ALA A 69 -9.54 0.14 3.55
C ALA A 69 -8.97 1.49 4.03
N ALA A 70 -9.62 2.60 3.71
CA ALA A 70 -9.17 3.93 4.12
C ALA A 70 -9.32 4.15 5.63
N ALA A 71 -10.39 3.65 6.22
CA ALA A 71 -10.56 3.64 7.67
C ALA A 71 -9.44 2.84 8.36
N ARG A 72 -9.07 1.67 7.81
CA ARG A 72 -7.95 0.87 8.33
C ARG A 72 -6.60 1.54 8.13
N ASN A 73 -6.37 2.17 6.98
CA ASN A 73 -5.18 2.98 6.73
C ASN A 73 -5.12 4.11 7.79
N ARG A 74 -6.16 4.91 7.97
CA ARG A 74 -6.17 6.00 8.97
C ARG A 74 -6.05 5.54 10.43
N ALA A 75 -6.63 4.39 10.79
CA ALA A 75 -6.71 3.91 12.17
C ALA A 75 -5.47 3.13 12.66
N GLN A 76 -4.45 2.95 11.83
CA GLN A 76 -3.20 2.28 12.21
C GLN A 76 -2.05 3.30 12.29
N PRO A 77 -1.93 4.10 13.38
CA PRO A 77 -0.64 4.70 13.69
C PRO A 77 0.41 3.59 13.76
N ILE A 78 1.59 3.83 13.17
CA ILE A 78 2.74 2.92 13.34
C ILE A 78 2.88 2.65 14.85
N ASN A 79 2.62 1.41 15.23
CA ASN A 79 2.81 0.90 16.58
C ASN A 79 3.92 -0.14 16.52
N ASP A 80 4.57 -0.39 17.67
CA ASP A 80 5.74 -1.27 17.76
C ASP A 80 5.47 -2.67 17.17
N ARG A 81 4.23 -3.16 17.24
CA ARG A 81 3.82 -4.47 16.69
C ARG A 81 3.75 -4.50 15.16
N ASN A 82 3.42 -3.37 14.53
CA ASN A 82 3.44 -3.24 13.08
C ASN A 82 4.84 -2.78 12.60
N PHE A 83 5.61 -2.08 13.43
CA PHE A 83 6.94 -1.56 13.10
C PHE A 83 7.91 -2.68 12.71
N GLU A 84 8.04 -3.71 13.54
CA GLU A 84 8.94 -4.83 13.26
C GLU A 84 8.53 -5.60 11.99
N ARG A 85 7.22 -5.71 11.74
CA ARG A 85 6.69 -6.30 10.50
C ARG A 85 6.98 -5.43 9.26
N PHE A 86 6.95 -4.11 9.39
CA PHE A 86 7.21 -3.18 8.27
C PHE A 86 8.70 -2.97 7.99
N PHE A 87 9.54 -2.96 9.01
CA PHE A 87 10.96 -2.61 8.88
C PHE A 87 11.91 -3.81 9.05
N GLY A 88 11.43 -4.96 9.50
CA GLY A 88 12.23 -6.20 9.57
C GLY A 88 13.27 -6.25 10.70
N TYR A 89 13.22 -5.28 11.62
CA TYR A 89 14.04 -5.27 12.83
C TYR A 89 13.23 -4.68 14.01
N PRO A 90 13.52 -5.11 15.25
CA PRO A 90 12.84 -4.58 16.43
C PRO A 90 13.17 -3.09 16.58
N GLY A 91 12.19 -2.23 16.35
CA GLY A 91 12.28 -0.80 16.54
C GLY A 91 11.07 -0.26 17.28
N LYS A 92 11.30 0.68 18.20
CA LYS A 92 10.21 1.40 18.86
C LYS A 92 9.80 2.56 17.97
N ALA A 93 8.51 2.64 17.64
CA ALA A 93 7.97 3.79 16.93
C ALA A 93 8.20 5.04 17.79
N ARG A 94 9.07 5.97 17.35
CA ARG A 94 9.31 7.24 18.05
C ARG A 94 8.06 8.11 17.95
N ARG A 95 7.14 7.94 18.90
CA ARG A 95 6.00 8.84 19.10
C ARG A 95 6.53 10.20 19.59
N ASN A 96 6.32 11.23 18.77
CA ASN A 96 6.49 12.64 19.10
C ASN A 96 7.89 13.02 19.59
N LEU A 97 8.86 13.13 18.67
CA LEU A 97 9.98 14.03 18.95
C LEU A 97 9.47 15.47 18.75
N PRO A 98 9.72 16.40 19.70
CA PRO A 98 9.53 17.82 19.41
C PRO A 98 10.34 18.15 18.15
N GLY A 99 9.73 18.89 17.22
CA GLY A 99 10.41 19.35 16.03
C GLY A 99 11.71 20.08 16.39
N PRO A 100 12.69 20.14 15.47
CA PRO A 100 13.92 20.88 15.72
C PRO A 100 13.58 22.31 16.18
N PRO A 101 14.30 22.86 17.19
CA PRO A 101 14.09 24.24 17.61
C PRO A 101 14.27 25.17 16.41
N PRO A 102 13.51 26.26 16.30
CA PRO A 102 13.72 27.24 15.23
C PRO A 102 15.15 27.77 15.31
N ASP A 103 15.80 27.87 14.15
CA ASP A 103 17.15 28.42 14.00
C ASP A 103 17.22 29.87 14.51
N PRO A 104 18.39 30.31 15.04
CA PRO A 104 18.56 31.61 15.70
C PRO A 104 18.42 32.83 14.78
#